data_AF-A0A0F9MFV5-F1
#
_entry.id   AF-A0A0F9MFV5-F1
#
_cell.length_a   1.000
_cell.length_b   1.000
_cell.length_c   1.000
_cell.angle_alpha   90.00
_cell.angle_beta   90.00
_cell.angle_gamma   90.00
#
_symmetry.space_group_name_H-M   'P 1'
#
loop_
_entity.id
_entity.type
_entity.pdbx_description
1 polymer ?
#
loop_
_entity_poly.entity_id
_entity_poly.type
_entity_poly.pdbx_seq_one_letter_code
_entity_poly.pdbx_strand_id
1 'polypeptide(L)' 'MASRLTVKWMDNKGNEVEKDKATHALVTTYDKDGQLVDESFGTVEPEEEVADQS' A
#
# COMPACT_ATOMS: atom_id res chain seq x y z
N MET A 1 -2.21 14.98 -17.63
CA MET A 1 -2.22 13.58 -18.11
C MET A 1 -2.52 12.70 -16.91
N ALA A 2 -3.45 11.75 -17.01
CA ALA A 2 -3.79 10.88 -15.88
C ALA A 2 -2.82 9.69 -15.85
N SER A 3 -2.04 9.56 -14.77
CA SER A 3 -1.29 8.34 -14.45
C SER A 3 -2.22 7.32 -13.78
N ARG A 4 -1.89 6.03 -13.90
CA ARG A 4 -2.61 4.95 -13.22
C ARG A 4 -1.81 4.51 -12.00
N LEU A 5 -2.49 4.38 -10.87
CA LEU A 5 -1.87 3.96 -9.62
C LEU A 5 -2.50 2.64 -9.16
N THR A 6 -1.66 1.67 -8.81
CA THR A 6 -2.05 0.37 -8.27
C THR A 6 -1.45 0.22 -6.88
N VAL A 7 -2.26 -0.15 -5.90
CA VAL A 7 -1.79 -0.44 -4.53
C VAL A 7 -2.00 -1.91 -4.25
N LYS A 8 -0.92 -2.60 -3.84
CA LYS A 8 -0.98 -3.97 -3.33
C LYS A 8 -0.71 -3.97 -1.84
N TRP A 9 -1.60 -4.59 -1.09
CA TRP A 9 -1.53 -4.70 0.36
C TRP A 9 -0.94 -6.07 0.70
N MET A 10 0.09 -6.11 1.55
CA MET A 10 0.82 -7.32 1.85
C MET A 10 0.99 -7.55 3.36
N ASP A 11 0.99 -8.82 3.76
CA ASP A 11 1.34 -9.24 5.11
C ASP A 11 2.85 -9.16 5.35
N ASN A 12 3.30 -9.53 6.56
CA ASN A 12 4.70 -9.50 6.94
C ASN A 12 5.54 -10.63 6.30
N LYS A 13 4.90 -11.51 5.55
CA LYS A 13 5.51 -12.60 4.78
C LYS A 13 5.56 -12.29 3.28
N GLY A 14 5.03 -11.14 2.86
CA GLY A 14 4.96 -10.71 1.46
C GLY A 14 3.80 -11.32 0.67
N ASN A 15 2.78 -11.88 1.33
CA ASN A 15 1.57 -12.35 0.67
C ASN A 15 0.57 -11.20 0.50
N GLU A 16 -0.10 -11.14 -0.64
CA GLU A 16 -1.18 -10.18 -0.86
C GLU A 16 -2.37 -10.49 0.05
N VAL A 17 -2.82 -9.49 0.81
CA VAL A 17 -3.91 -9.59 1.78
C VAL A 17 -4.83 -8.38 1.67
N GLU A 18 -5.95 -8.40 2.39
CA GLU A 18 -6.82 -7.23 2.54
C GLU A 18 -6.10 -6.09 3.29
N LYS A 19 -6.45 -4.84 2.96
CA LYS A 19 -5.84 -3.63 3.55
C LYS A 19 -5.75 -3.70 5.08
N ASP A 20 -6.82 -4.15 5.74
CA ASP A 20 -6.93 -4.16 7.20
C ASP A 20 -6.04 -5.22 7.88
N LYS A 21 -5.50 -6.16 7.09
CA LYS A 21 -4.56 -7.21 7.54
C LYS A 21 -3.13 -6.95 7.06
N ALA A 22 -2.94 -5.90 6.28
CA ALA A 22 -1.67 -5.59 5.68
C ALA A 22 -0.75 -4.91 6.68
N THR A 23 0.52 -5.29 6.63
CA THR A 23 1.60 -4.62 7.36
C THR A 23 2.48 -3.81 6.41
N HIS A 24 2.34 -4.06 5.10
CA HIS A 24 3.09 -3.39 4.05
C HIS A 24 2.16 -3.03 2.89
N ALA A 25 2.52 -1.97 2.18
CA ALA A 25 1.87 -1.54 0.95
C ALA A 25 2.92 -1.33 -0.12
N LEU A 26 2.66 -1.88 -1.31
CA LEU A 26 3.41 -1.59 -2.52
C LEU A 26 2.56 -0.70 -3.41
N VAL A 27 3.03 0.51 -3.62
CA VAL A 27 2.41 1.49 -4.50
C VAL A 27 3.18 1.52 -5.80
N THR A 28 2.49 1.22 -6.89
CA THR A 28 3.06 1.17 -8.24
C THR A 28 2.37 2.20 -9.12
N THR A 29 3.15 3.11 -9.70
CA THR A 29 2.66 4.17 -10.58
C THR A 29 3.04 3.87 -12.03
N TYR A 30 2.04 3.92 -12.91
CA TYR A 30 2.20 3.71 -14.34
C TYR A 30 1.90 5.00 -15.11
N ASP A 31 2.62 5.21 -16.21
CA ASP A 31 2.30 6.26 -17.17
C ASP A 31 1.06 5.90 -18.01
N LYS A 32 0.69 6.81 -18.91
CA LYS A 32 -0.45 6.65 -19.82
C LYS A 32 -0.29 5.50 -20.82
N ASP A 33 0.95 5.06 -21.07
CA ASP A 33 1.29 3.99 -22.00
C ASP A 33 1.39 2.64 -21.25
N GLY A 34 1.14 2.63 -19.93
CA GLY A 34 1.17 1.45 -19.07
C GLY A 34 2.58 1.07 -18.62
N GLN A 35 3.58 1.92 -18.83
CA GLN A 35 4.95 1.68 -18.37
C GLN A 35 5.07 2.04 -16.90
N LEU A 36 5.84 1.24 -16.17
CA LEU A 36 6.18 1.52 -14.78
C LEU A 36 7.03 2.79 -14.72
N VAL A 37 6.58 3.77 -13.93
CA VAL A 37 7.30 5.04 -13.72
C VAL A 37 7.92 5.07 -12.33
N ASP A 38 7.21 4.56 -11.32
CA ASP A 38 7.65 4.60 -9.93
C ASP A 38 7.09 3.42 -9.14
N GLU A 39 7.87 2.95 -8.17
CA GLU A 39 7.48 1.90 -7.24
C GLU A 39 7.97 2.25 -5.83
N SER A 40 7.06 2.24 -4.86
CA SER A 40 7.34 2.59 -3.48
C SER A 40 6.78 1.54 -2.52
N PHE A 41 7.60 1.11 -1.56
CA PHE A 41 7.24 0.15 -0.53
C PHE A 41 7.18 0.85 0.82
N GLY A 42 6.02 0.81 1.47
CA GLY A 42 5.77 1.44 2.76
C GLY A 42 5.26 0.43 3.79
N THR A 43 5.55 0.69 5.06
CA THR A 43 4.92 0.00 6.19
C THR A 43 3.56 0.62 6.46
N VAL A 44 2.56 -0.24 6.63
CA VAL A 44 1.22 0.17 7.04
C VAL A 44 1.21 0.05 8.55
N GLU A 45 1.20 1.19 9.23
CA GLU A 45 0.92 1.17 10.66
C GLU A 45 -0.54 0.70 10.81
N PRO A 46 -0.80 -0.37 11.58
CA PRO A 46 -2.17 -0.68 11.94
C PRO A 46 -2.73 0.57 12.61
N GLU A 47 -3.98 0.94 12.31
CA GLU A 47 -4.72 1.86 13.17
C GLU A 47 -4.80 1.16 14.54
N GLU A 48 -3.79 1.37 15.40
CA GLU A 48 -4.01 1.24 16.83
C GLU A 48 -5.20 2.15 17.09
N GLU A 49 -6.32 1.55 17.52
CA GLU A 49 -7.32 2.29 18.26
C GLU A 49 -6.54 3.03 19.33
N VAL A 50 -6.30 4.33 19.11
CA VAL A 50 -5.75 5.21 20.11
C VAL A 50 -6.85 5.23 21.16
N ALA A 51 -6.77 4.29 22.10
CA ALA A 51 -7.57 4.29 23.29
C ALA A 51 -7.14 5.57 24.00
N ASP A 52 -7.89 6.63 23.75
CA ASP A 52 -7.88 7.88 24.49
C ASP A 52 -7.97 7.47 25.97
N GLN A 53 -6.82 7.35 26.63
CA GLN A 53 -6.75 7.04 28.05
C GLN A 53 -7.27 8.29 28.77
N SER A 54 -8.56 8.23 29.08
CA SER A 54 -9.27 9.19 29.95
C SER A 54 -8.74 9.16 31.39
#